data_AF-K1R422-F1
#
_entry.id   AF-K1R422-F1
#
_cell.length_a   1.000
_cell.length_b   1.000
_cell.length_c   1.000
_cell.angle_alpha   90.00
_cell.angle_beta   90.00
_cell.angle_gamma   90.00
#
_symmetry.space_group_name_H-M   'P 1'
#
loop_
_entity.id
_entity.type
_entity.pdbx_description
1 polymer ?
#
loop_
_entity_poly.entity_id
_entity_poly.type
_entity_poly.pdbx_seq_one_letter_code
_entity_poly.pdbx_strand_id
1 'polypeptide(L)'
;MIRDDDSIQSIVGAVMILQEQENTVLPLLEKQMKDIENGIENLLNAIQAGVLTSSTKGRLEKLEAQQKELEIRIAEEKLAKPKVSADFVKFWLTNFRKLDPNVKSHRETLINTFVNAVYLYDEKVLITFNYKDGTKTITFDEIAVKDAPEGNGSDLGCFAPPRTP
;
A
#
# COMPACT_ATOMS: atom_id res chain seq x y z
N MET A 1 3.14 -4.61 -22.04
CA MET A 1 2.88 -5.79 -21.18
C MET A 1 4.22 -6.27 -20.65
N ILE A 2 4.33 -6.54 -19.35
CA ILE A 2 5.56 -7.03 -18.70
C ILE A 2 5.93 -8.36 -19.35
N ARG A 3 6.94 -8.39 -20.21
CA ARG A 3 7.24 -9.54 -21.07
C ARG A 3 8.54 -10.24 -20.68
N ASP A 4 9.48 -9.48 -20.17
CA ASP A 4 10.83 -9.88 -19.82
C ASP A 4 11.09 -9.82 -18.31
N ASP A 5 11.97 -10.70 -17.84
CA ASP A 5 12.35 -10.82 -16.44
C ASP A 5 13.16 -9.61 -15.96
N ASP A 6 13.87 -8.94 -16.88
CA ASP A 6 14.62 -7.71 -16.60
C ASP A 6 13.67 -6.57 -16.21
N SER A 7 12.55 -6.41 -16.93
CA SER A 7 11.50 -5.46 -16.57
C SER A 7 10.87 -5.78 -15.21
N ILE A 8 10.65 -7.06 -14.88
CA ILE A 8 10.16 -7.45 -13.55
C ILE A 8 11.17 -7.01 -12.49
N GLN A 9 12.45 -7.31 -12.68
CA GLN A 9 13.48 -6.97 -11.72
C GLN A 9 13.62 -5.46 -11.55
N SER A 10 13.51 -4.70 -12.64
CA SER A 10 13.50 -3.24 -12.64
C SER A 10 12.31 -2.68 -11.85
N ILE A 11 11.09 -3.20 -12.09
CA ILE A 11 9.89 -2.78 -11.36
C ILE A 11 10.00 -3.14 -9.87
N VAL A 12 10.46 -4.35 -9.54
CA VAL A 12 10.68 -4.78 -8.15
C VAL A 12 11.64 -3.81 -7.45
N GLY A 13 12.77 -3.48 -8.08
CA GLY A 13 13.72 -2.50 -7.55
C GLY A 13 13.10 -1.13 -7.33
N ALA A 14 12.35 -0.62 -8.32
CA ALA A 14 11.66 0.65 -8.21
C ALA A 14 10.62 0.67 -7.07
N VAL A 15 9.85 -0.41 -6.90
CA VAL A 15 8.85 -0.53 -5.82
C VAL A 15 9.51 -0.58 -4.45
N MET A 16 10.67 -1.24 -4.30
CA MET A 16 11.40 -1.24 -3.02
C MET A 16 11.88 0.17 -2.65
N ILE A 17 12.44 0.91 -3.62
CA ILE A 17 12.91 2.28 -3.41
C ILE A 17 11.74 3.21 -3.04
N LEU A 18 10.63 3.13 -3.78
CA LEU A 18 9.44 3.95 -3.51
C LEU A 18 8.85 3.68 -2.11
N GLN A 19 8.78 2.41 -1.69
CA GLN A 19 8.30 2.07 -0.35
C GLN A 19 9.16 2.66 0.77
N GLU A 20 10.47 2.79 0.57
CA GLU A 20 11.36 3.44 1.53
C GLU A 20 11.16 4.95 1.56
N GLN A 21 10.93 5.59 0.41
CA GLN A 21 10.70 7.02 0.31
C GLN A 21 9.34 7.46 0.87
N GLU A 22 8.29 6.67 0.66
CA GLU A 22 6.93 7.01 1.11
C GLU A 22 6.73 6.83 2.63
N ASN A 23 7.60 6.06 3.30
CA ASN A 23 7.48 5.80 4.72
C ASN A 23 8.47 6.65 5.54
N THR A 24 8.19 7.95 5.66
CA THR A 24 9.00 8.88 6.46
C THR A 24 8.66 8.85 7.95
N VAL A 25 7.48 8.36 8.31
CA VAL A 25 6.96 8.39 9.69
C VAL A 25 7.54 7.24 10.52
N LEU A 26 7.59 6.03 9.97
CA LEU A 26 8.06 4.86 10.70
C LEU A 26 9.52 4.98 11.18
N PRO A 27 10.50 5.41 10.34
CA PRO A 27 11.88 5.60 10.78
C PRO A 27 12.02 6.68 11.87
N LEU A 28 11.17 7.72 11.83
CA LEU A 28 11.15 8.74 12.86
C LEU A 28 10.68 8.18 14.20
N LEU A 29 9.60 7.39 14.20
CA LEU A 29 9.07 6.75 15.40
C LEU A 29 10.07 5.70 15.96
N GLU A 30 10.70 4.90 15.10
CA GLU A 30 11.74 3.94 15.52
C GLU A 30 12.95 4.64 16.15
N LYS A 31 13.35 5.81 15.62
CA LYS A 31 14.39 6.64 16.23
C LYS A 31 13.97 7.15 17.61
N GLN A 32 12.74 7.67 17.75
CA GLN A 32 12.20 8.12 19.02
C GLN A 32 12.16 6.99 20.06
N MET A 33 11.84 5.76 19.64
CA MET A 33 11.84 4.59 20.52
C MET A 33 13.22 4.32 21.08
N LYS A 34 14.23 4.32 20.21
CA LYS A 34 15.62 4.13 20.59
C LYS A 34 16.12 5.22 21.56
N ASP A 35 15.72 6.47 21.35
CA ASP A 35 16.08 7.58 22.24
C ASP A 35 15.46 7.41 23.64
N ILE A 36 14.22 6.91 23.73
CA ILE A 36 13.55 6.59 25.01
C ILE A 36 14.23 5.40 25.70
N GLU A 37 14.53 4.33 24.97
CA GLU A 37 15.23 3.16 25.50
C GLU A 37 16.60 3.53 26.10
N ASN A 38 17.39 4.33 25.38
CA ASN A 38 18.65 4.87 25.89
C ASN A 38 18.42 5.74 27.14
N GLY A 39 17.34 6.51 27.18
CA GLY A 39 16.95 7.32 28.33
C GLY A 39 16.65 6.46 29.57
N ILE A 40 15.92 5.35 29.38
CA ILE A 40 15.59 4.38 30.43
C ILE A 40 16.87 3.71 30.93
N GLU A 41 17.72 3.22 30.02
CA GLU A 41 19.00 2.58 30.36
C GLU A 41 19.90 3.51 31.19
N ASN A 42 20.00 4.79 30.79
CA ASN A 42 20.74 5.80 31.53
C ASN A 42 20.19 6.02 32.95
N LEU A 43 18.87 6.03 33.13
CA LEU A 43 18.27 6.16 34.47
C LEU A 43 18.49 4.91 35.31
N LEU A 44 18.41 3.71 34.71
CA LEU A 44 18.71 2.46 35.40
C LEU A 44 20.16 2.42 35.88
N ASN A 45 21.11 2.84 35.03
CA ASN A 45 22.52 2.96 35.41
C ASN A 45 22.74 3.96 36.56
N ALA A 46 22.04 5.10 36.55
CA ALA A 46 22.11 6.07 37.65
C ALA A 46 21.54 5.52 38.97
N ILE A 47 20.46 4.71 38.90
CA ILE A 47 19.87 4.03 40.07
C ILE A 47 20.86 3.00 40.63
N GLN A 48 21.53 2.22 39.78
CA GLN A 48 22.55 1.26 40.19
C GLN A 48 23.74 1.94 40.91
N ALA A 49 24.11 3.14 40.48
CA ALA A 49 25.13 3.97 41.13
C ALA A 49 24.67 4.62 42.45
N GLY A 50 23.44 4.33 42.92
CA GLY A 50 22.90 4.82 44.18
C GLY A 50 22.16 6.15 44.09
N VAL A 51 21.93 6.69 42.88
CA VAL A 51 21.21 7.97 42.67
C VAL A 51 19.70 7.74 42.52
N LEU A 52 19.09 7.12 43.54
CA LEU A 52 17.64 6.94 43.60
C LEU A 52 16.99 8.12 44.32
N THR A 53 16.30 8.98 43.55
CA THR A 53 15.50 10.09 44.07
C THR A 53 14.05 9.96 43.63
N SER A 54 13.11 10.60 44.34
CA SER A 54 11.71 10.67 43.92
C SER A 54 11.54 11.24 42.50
N SER A 55 12.38 12.20 42.13
CA SER A 55 12.43 12.75 40.77
C SER A 55 12.91 11.75 39.70
N THR A 56 13.90 10.88 40.02
CA THR A 56 14.39 9.85 39.09
C THR A 56 13.28 8.84 38.79
N LYS A 57 12.54 8.41 39.83
CA LYS A 57 11.40 7.49 39.69
C LYS A 57 10.29 8.07 38.81
N GLY A 58 9.86 9.30 39.09
CA GLY A 58 8.80 9.95 38.29
C GLY A 58 9.21 10.21 36.84
N ARG A 59 10.52 10.36 36.56
CA ARG A 59 11.02 10.45 35.18
C ARG A 59 11.04 9.11 34.48
N LEU A 60 11.40 8.03 35.18
CA LEU A 60 11.37 6.67 34.65
C LEU A 60 9.95 6.25 34.26
N GLU A 61 8.97 6.45 35.16
CA GLU A 61 7.55 6.16 34.88
C GLU A 61 7.03 6.91 33.65
N LYS A 62 7.46 8.16 33.44
CA LYS A 62 7.12 8.93 32.23
C LYS A 62 7.73 8.34 30.97
N LEU A 63 8.99 7.92 31.01
CA LEU A 63 9.65 7.30 29.85
C LEU A 63 9.02 5.95 29.51
N GLU A 64 8.68 5.12 30.51
CA GLU A 64 7.97 3.85 30.31
C GLU A 64 6.57 4.05 29.72
N ALA A 65 5.84 5.09 30.16
CA ALA A 65 4.54 5.44 29.57
C ALA A 65 4.69 5.88 28.11
N GLN A 66 5.68 6.73 27.81
CA GLN A 66 5.98 7.17 26.44
C GLN A 66 6.42 6.00 25.55
N GLN A 67 7.20 5.05 26.08
CA GLN A 67 7.61 3.84 25.37
C GLN A 67 6.39 3.04 24.92
N LYS A 68 5.45 2.76 25.83
CA LYS A 68 4.21 2.03 25.51
C LYS A 68 3.36 2.74 24.47
N GLU A 69 3.19 4.06 24.60
CA GLU A 69 2.44 4.84 23.63
C GLU A 69 3.08 4.81 22.24
N LEU A 70 4.41 4.92 22.18
CA LEU A 70 5.15 4.89 20.94
C LEU A 70 5.13 3.50 20.28
N GLU A 71 5.16 2.43 21.08
CA GLU A 71 5.01 1.04 20.60
C GLU A 71 3.68 0.83 19.88
N ILE A 72 2.58 1.33 20.48
CA ILE A 72 1.25 1.28 19.87
C ILE A 72 1.25 2.05 18.54
N ARG A 73 1.78 3.27 18.51
CA ARG A 73 1.83 4.08 17.29
C ARG A 73 2.67 3.44 16.18
N ILE A 74 3.79 2.81 16.53
CA ILE A 74 4.62 2.06 15.58
C ILE A 74 3.84 0.88 15.01
N ALA A 75 3.12 0.14 15.84
CA ALA A 75 2.29 -0.99 15.39
C ALA A 75 1.15 -0.52 14.47
N GLU A 76 0.47 0.56 14.82
CA GLU A 76 -0.58 1.18 14.02
C GLU A 76 -0.05 1.64 12.65
N GLU A 77 1.09 2.34 12.61
CA GLU A 77 1.68 2.80 11.35
C GLU A 77 2.15 1.62 10.48
N LYS A 78 2.69 0.55 11.09
CA LYS A 78 3.05 -0.69 10.37
C LYS A 78 1.82 -1.40 9.78
N LEU A 79 0.68 -1.36 10.46
CA LEU A 79 -0.59 -1.91 9.97
C LEU A 79 -1.20 -1.04 8.87
N ALA A 80 -1.13 0.29 9.00
CA ALA A 80 -1.67 1.22 8.02
C ALA A 80 -0.91 1.21 6.70
N LYS A 81 0.41 0.97 6.73
CA LYS A 81 1.28 0.92 5.55
C LYS A 81 2.12 -0.36 5.54
N PRO A 82 1.51 -1.50 5.18
CA PRO A 82 2.22 -2.77 5.13
C PRO A 82 3.33 -2.71 4.08
N LYS A 83 4.55 -3.05 4.49
CA LYS A 83 5.67 -3.24 3.55
C LYS A 83 5.49 -4.57 2.82
N VAL A 84 5.57 -4.55 1.50
CA VAL A 84 5.61 -5.76 0.67
C VAL A 84 7.04 -6.14 0.36
N SER A 85 7.36 -7.43 0.46
CA SER A 85 8.70 -7.94 0.17
C SER A 85 8.99 -7.98 -1.32
N ALA A 86 10.27 -7.89 -1.69
CA ALA A 86 10.71 -8.00 -3.08
C ALA A 86 10.25 -9.31 -3.74
N ASP A 87 10.36 -10.42 -3.01
CA ASP A 87 9.91 -11.74 -3.49
C ASP A 87 8.40 -11.79 -3.71
N PHE A 88 7.61 -11.15 -2.83
CA PHE A 88 6.17 -11.07 -2.99
C PHE A 88 5.79 -10.26 -4.23
N VAL A 89 6.41 -9.09 -4.42
CA VAL A 89 6.17 -8.25 -5.62
C VAL A 89 6.57 -9.00 -6.89
N LYS A 90 7.73 -9.67 -6.89
CA LYS A 90 8.21 -10.48 -8.00
C LYS A 90 7.25 -11.63 -8.31
N PHE A 91 6.81 -12.36 -7.28
CA PHE A 91 5.84 -13.44 -7.42
C PHE A 91 4.53 -12.92 -8.01
N TRP A 92 4.01 -11.81 -7.49
CA TRP A 92 2.77 -11.21 -7.95
C TRP A 92 2.85 -10.77 -9.42
N LEU A 93 3.94 -10.10 -9.83
CA LEU A 93 4.18 -9.70 -11.23
C LEU A 93 4.36 -10.91 -12.18
N THR A 94 4.98 -11.98 -11.68
CA THR A 94 5.13 -13.22 -12.46
C THR A 94 3.78 -13.92 -12.62
N ASN A 95 2.94 -13.91 -11.58
CA ASN A 95 1.58 -14.41 -11.67
C ASN A 95 0.74 -13.56 -12.63
N PHE A 96 0.94 -12.23 -12.60
CA PHE A 96 0.28 -11.29 -13.51
C PHE A 96 0.49 -11.63 -14.99
N ARG A 97 1.69 -12.08 -15.37
CA ARG A 97 1.99 -12.55 -16.74
C ARG A 97 1.14 -13.74 -17.20
N LYS A 98 0.64 -14.54 -16.27
CA LYS A 98 -0.15 -15.74 -16.57
C LYS A 98 -1.64 -15.43 -16.73
N LEU A 99 -2.09 -14.22 -16.37
CA LEU A 99 -3.48 -13.84 -16.58
C LEU A 99 -3.76 -13.63 -18.07
N ASP A 100 -4.80 -14.30 -18.53
CA ASP A 100 -5.32 -14.23 -19.89
C ASP A 100 -6.66 -13.46 -19.88
N PRO A 101 -6.76 -12.28 -20.54
CA PRO A 101 -7.99 -11.49 -20.57
C PRO A 101 -9.16 -12.20 -21.25
N ASN A 102 -8.92 -13.27 -22.03
CA ASN A 102 -10.01 -14.04 -22.65
C ASN A 102 -10.73 -14.95 -21.66
N VAL A 103 -10.11 -15.25 -20.52
CA VAL A 103 -10.66 -16.12 -19.47
C VAL A 103 -11.41 -15.29 -18.43
N LYS A 104 -12.69 -15.61 -18.20
CA LYS A 104 -13.56 -14.86 -17.28
C LYS A 104 -12.97 -14.73 -15.85
N SER A 105 -12.49 -15.82 -15.27
CA SER A 105 -11.90 -15.81 -13.92
C SER A 105 -10.65 -14.93 -13.83
N HIS A 106 -9.86 -14.87 -14.90
CA HIS A 106 -8.71 -13.98 -14.97
C HIS A 106 -9.14 -12.50 -15.05
N ARG A 107 -10.18 -12.18 -15.83
CA ARG A 107 -10.77 -10.83 -15.83
C ARG A 107 -11.29 -10.42 -14.46
N GLU A 108 -12.01 -11.30 -13.78
CA GLU A 108 -12.49 -11.06 -12.40
C GLU A 108 -11.32 -10.79 -11.45
N THR A 109 -10.23 -11.56 -11.56
CA THR A 109 -9.02 -11.34 -10.76
C THR A 109 -8.37 -9.98 -11.03
N LEU A 110 -8.31 -9.55 -12.30
CA LEU A 110 -7.80 -8.23 -12.67
C LEU A 110 -8.64 -7.11 -12.06
N ILE A 111 -9.97 -7.23 -12.17
CA ILE A 111 -10.91 -6.25 -11.61
C ILE A 111 -10.76 -6.18 -10.09
N ASN A 112 -10.80 -7.33 -9.40
CA ASN A 112 -10.67 -7.38 -7.94
C ASN A 112 -9.34 -6.83 -7.43
N THR A 113 -8.28 -6.93 -8.24
CA THR A 113 -6.96 -6.43 -7.81
C THR A 113 -6.82 -4.94 -8.02
N PHE A 114 -7.30 -4.40 -9.14
CA PHE A 114 -7.03 -3.02 -9.52
C PHE A 114 -8.17 -2.07 -9.26
N VAL A 115 -9.42 -2.54 -9.22
CA VAL A 115 -10.60 -1.70 -8.99
C VAL A 115 -10.95 -1.74 -7.51
N ASN A 116 -11.09 -0.56 -6.92
CA ASN A 116 -11.56 -0.37 -5.55
C ASN A 116 -13.09 -0.30 -5.52
N ALA A 117 -13.68 0.59 -6.33
CA ALA A 117 -15.12 0.76 -6.43
C ALA A 117 -15.55 1.27 -7.81
N VAL A 118 -16.81 1.04 -8.14
CA VAL A 118 -17.47 1.55 -9.33
C VAL A 118 -18.73 2.28 -8.91
N TYR A 119 -18.85 3.55 -9.27
CA TYR A 119 -20.05 4.34 -9.07
C TYR A 119 -20.73 4.58 -10.41
N LEU A 120 -22.01 4.20 -10.49
CA LEU A 120 -22.82 4.36 -11.69
C LEU A 120 -23.71 5.59 -11.52
N TYR A 121 -23.67 6.49 -12.50
CA TYR A 121 -24.55 7.65 -12.63
C TYR A 121 -25.32 7.57 -13.94
N ASP A 122 -26.34 8.41 -14.11
CA ASP A 122 -27.20 8.43 -15.30
C ASP A 122 -26.47 8.81 -16.59
N GLU A 123 -25.33 9.50 -16.51
CA GLU A 123 -24.56 9.97 -17.68
C GLU A 123 -23.12 9.42 -17.74
N LYS A 124 -22.64 8.81 -16.65
CA LYS A 124 -21.23 8.44 -16.50
C LYS A 124 -21.00 7.31 -15.50
N VAL A 125 -19.82 6.70 -15.61
CA VAL A 125 -19.28 5.73 -14.66
C VAL A 125 -18.02 6.31 -14.03
N LEU A 126 -17.92 6.26 -12.69
CA LEU A 126 -16.70 6.60 -11.97
C LEU A 126 -16.04 5.31 -11.48
N ILE A 127 -14.84 5.03 -11.95
CA ILE A 127 -14.03 3.89 -11.49
C ILE A 127 -12.94 4.42 -10.58
N THR A 128 -12.91 3.94 -9.34
CA THR A 128 -11.80 4.17 -8.41
C THR A 128 -10.91 2.93 -8.40
N PHE A 129 -9.61 3.12 -8.51
CA PHE A 129 -8.59 2.08 -8.60
C PHE A 129 -7.77 2.03 -7.29
N ASN A 130 -7.17 0.87 -7.02
CA ASN A 130 -6.33 0.59 -5.85
C ASN A 130 -4.92 1.22 -5.91
N TYR A 131 -4.72 2.28 -6.70
CA TYR A 131 -3.43 3.00 -6.78
C TYR A 131 -3.63 4.51 -6.56
N LYS A 132 -2.54 5.22 -6.26
CA LYS A 132 -2.55 6.66 -5.96
C LYS A 132 -3.11 7.47 -7.14
N ASP A 133 -4.00 8.42 -6.85
CA ASP A 133 -4.72 9.24 -7.85
C ASP A 133 -5.57 8.40 -8.83
N GLY A 134 -5.98 7.19 -8.42
CA GLY A 134 -6.68 6.21 -9.25
C GLY A 134 -8.15 6.49 -9.47
N THR A 135 -8.60 7.73 -9.69
CA THR A 135 -10.00 7.97 -10.08
C THR A 135 -10.08 8.27 -11.56
N LYS A 136 -10.78 7.43 -12.33
CA LYS A 136 -11.15 7.72 -13.71
C LYS A 136 -12.65 7.90 -13.83
N THR A 137 -13.03 9.00 -14.46
CA THR A 137 -14.40 9.22 -14.92
C THR A 137 -14.48 8.78 -16.36
N ILE A 138 -15.45 7.93 -16.68
CA ILE A 138 -15.74 7.47 -18.04
C ILE A 138 -17.18 7.88 -18.36
N THR A 139 -17.40 8.61 -19.45
CA THR A 139 -18.76 8.99 -19.87
C THR A 139 -19.39 7.88 -20.73
N PHE A 140 -20.72 7.80 -20.80
CA PHE A 140 -21.35 6.77 -21.64
C PHE A 140 -21.04 6.96 -23.13
N ASP A 141 -20.82 8.19 -23.57
CA ASP A 141 -20.38 8.49 -24.93
C ASP A 141 -19.00 7.86 -25.23
N GLU A 142 -18.07 7.88 -24.27
CA GLU A 142 -16.76 7.23 -24.40
C GLU A 142 -16.84 5.69 -24.49
N ILE A 143 -17.89 5.09 -23.92
CA ILE A 143 -18.15 3.64 -23.97
C ILE A 143 -18.86 3.25 -25.27
N ALA A 144 -19.70 4.14 -25.81
CA ALA A 144 -20.52 3.90 -26.99
C ALA A 144 -19.74 4.03 -28.32
N VAL A 145 -18.58 4.70 -28.32
CA VAL A 145 -17.73 4.78 -29.51
C VAL A 145 -17.12 3.40 -29.79
N LYS A 146 -17.55 2.81 -30.91
CA LYS A 146 -17.07 1.52 -31.44
C LYS A 146 -15.54 1.45 -31.62
N ASP A 147 -14.90 2.61 -31.71
CA ASP A 147 -13.47 2.83 -31.85
C ASP A 147 -12.96 3.65 -30.65
N ALA A 148 -13.01 3.07 -29.44
CA ALA A 148 -12.20 3.59 -28.34
C ALA A 148 -10.74 3.69 -28.84
N PRO A 149 -10.00 4.78 -28.53
CA PRO A 149 -8.59 4.89 -28.95
C PRO A 149 -7.87 3.61 -28.54
N GLU A 150 -7.08 3.03 -29.46
CA GLU A 150 -6.55 1.64 -29.48
C GLU A 150 -5.89 1.11 -28.18
N GLY A 151 -5.79 1.92 -27.13
CA GLY A 151 -5.26 1.56 -25.81
C GLY A 151 -6.27 1.23 -24.70
N ASN A 152 -7.60 1.32 -24.92
CA ASN A 152 -8.58 1.25 -23.81
C ASN A 152 -9.51 0.02 -23.76
N GLY A 153 -9.35 -0.98 -24.62
CA GLY A 153 -10.18 -2.20 -24.55
C GLY A 153 -9.46 -3.43 -25.08
N SER A 154 -9.12 -4.38 -24.20
CA SER A 154 -8.57 -5.68 -24.61
C SER A 154 -9.65 -6.72 -24.97
N ASP A 155 -10.93 -6.35 -24.88
CA ASP A 155 -12.05 -7.28 -24.94
C ASP A 155 -13.13 -6.78 -25.92
N LEU A 156 -12.77 -6.70 -27.21
CA LEU A 156 -13.73 -6.52 -28.30
C LEU A 156 -14.48 -7.84 -28.65
N GLY A 157 -14.21 -8.92 -27.91
CA GLY A 157 -14.80 -10.24 -28.12
C GLY A 157 -15.97 -10.58 -27.17
N CYS A 158 -16.16 -9.86 -26.07
CA CYS A 158 -17.26 -10.09 -25.15
C CYS A 158 -18.47 -9.20 -25.49
N PHE A 159 -19.59 -9.86 -25.76
CA PHE A 159 -20.84 -9.25 -26.23
C PHE A 159 -21.29 -8.07 -25.35
N ALA A 160 -21.63 -6.97 -26.01
CA ALA A 160 -22.33 -5.84 -25.40
C ALA A 160 -23.62 -6.33 -24.69
N PRO A 161 -24.06 -5.64 -23.62
CA PRO A 161 -25.28 -6.01 -22.91
C PRO A 161 -26.49 -6.10 -23.86
N PRO A 162 -27.42 -7.04 -23.62
CA PRO A 162 -28.58 -7.24 -24.48
C PRO A 162 -29.40 -5.96 -24.59
N ARG A 163 -29.75 -5.60 -25.82
CA ARG A 163 -30.51 -4.39 -26.15
C ARG A 163 -32.00 -4.63 -25.92
N THR A 164 -32.42 -4.82 -24.67
CA THR A 164 -33.75 -4.55 -24.09
C THR A 164 -33.90 -5.33 -22.77
N PRO A 165 -34.73 -4.83 -21.83
CA PRO A 165 -34.94 -5.45 -20.51
C PRO A 165 -35.45 -6.90 -20.57
#